data_AF-A0A849IGJ3-F1
#
_entry.id   AF-A0A849IGJ3-F1
#
_cell.length_a   1.000
_cell.length_b   1.000
_cell.length_c   1.000
_cell.angle_alpha   90.00
_cell.angle_beta   90.00
_cell.angle_gamma   90.00
#
_symmetry.space_group_name_H-M   'P 1'
#
loop_
_entity.id
_entity.type
_entity.pdbx_description
1 polymer ?
#
loop_
_entity_poly.entity_id
_entity_poly.type
_entity_poly.pdbx_seq_one_letter_code
_entity_poly.pdbx_strand_id
1 'polypeptide(L)'
;MLTAREQETVDVSKLHDLLDESISLVADATHLAREDIVDLLEHMHVDRVADLKPTIMGMSQFDGIAEPLSDGIAGMIHNLAEATDLDTDEITSVFCEKCDAGLDDVVTRLREKSRSNRWNLAAV
;
A
#
# COMPACT_ATOMS: atom_id res chain seq x y z
N MET A 1 22.83 17.28 12.42
CA MET A 1 21.54 17.88 12.00
C MET A 1 21.39 17.55 10.54
N LEU A 2 20.46 16.66 10.18
CA LEU A 2 20.23 16.32 8.78
C LEU A 2 19.58 17.51 8.08
N THR A 3 19.97 17.79 6.85
CA THR A 3 19.28 18.77 6.01
C THR A 3 17.90 18.25 5.63
N ALA A 4 16.97 19.14 5.25
CA ALA A 4 15.62 18.75 4.86
C ALA A 4 15.60 17.70 3.72
N ARG A 5 16.58 17.76 2.81
CA ARG A 5 16.79 16.78 1.74
C ARG A 5 17.23 15.41 2.24
N GLU A 6 18.14 15.36 3.22
CA GLU A 6 18.61 14.10 3.79
C GLU A 6 17.51 13.43 4.63
N GLN A 7 16.71 14.22 5.35
CA GLN A 7 15.54 13.72 6.07
C GLN A 7 14.50 13.15 5.09
N GLU A 8 14.28 13.82 3.96
CA GLU A 8 13.37 13.36 2.91
C GLU A 8 13.82 12.04 2.27
N THR A 9 15.10 11.88 1.95
CA THR A 9 15.61 10.61 1.41
C THR A 9 15.49 9.45 2.39
N VAL A 10 15.70 9.72 3.69
CA VAL A 10 15.55 8.72 4.75
C VAL A 10 14.10 8.29 4.92
N ASP A 11 13.15 9.23 4.82
CA ASP A 11 11.72 8.92 4.91
C ASP A 11 11.24 8.06 3.73
N VAL A 12 11.74 8.32 2.51
CA VAL A 12 11.42 7.52 1.30
C VAL A 12 12.00 6.10 1.42
N SER A 13 13.26 5.97 1.84
CA SER A 13 13.89 4.65 2.03
C SER A 13 13.13 3.80 3.05
N LYS A 14 12.71 4.40 4.18
CA LYS A 14 11.92 3.67 5.19
C LYS A 14 10.56 3.23 4.68
N LEU A 15 9.90 4.06 3.88
CA LEU A 15 8.61 3.72 3.29
C LEU A 15 8.76 2.59 2.26
N HIS A 16 9.85 2.61 1.49
CA HIS A 16 10.21 1.51 0.60
C HIS A 16 10.44 0.20 1.37
N ASP A 17 11.28 0.22 2.41
CA ASP A 17 11.55 -0.97 3.23
C ASP A 17 10.27 -1.52 3.87
N LEU A 18 9.40 -0.65 4.37
CA LEU A 18 8.10 -1.02 4.95
C LEU A 18 7.17 -1.68 3.92
N LEU A 19 7.09 -1.12 2.72
CA LEU A 19 6.28 -1.68 1.64
C LEU A 19 6.84 -3.04 1.20
N ASP A 20 8.16 -3.13 1.02
CA ASP A 20 8.83 -4.37 0.61
C ASP A 20 8.64 -5.49 1.63
N GLU A 21 8.79 -5.18 2.93
CA GLU A 21 8.56 -6.09 4.04
C GLU A 21 7.10 -6.53 4.11
N SER A 22 6.16 -5.58 4.00
CA SER A 22 4.73 -5.89 4.06
C SER A 22 4.32 -6.82 2.91
N ILE A 23 4.77 -6.57 1.68
CA ILE A 23 4.51 -7.48 0.54
C ILE A 23 5.13 -8.86 0.78
N SER A 24 6.32 -8.92 1.37
CA SER A 24 6.97 -10.20 1.71
C SER A 24 6.16 -10.99 2.74
N LEU A 25 5.62 -10.32 3.76
CA LEU A 25 4.77 -10.96 4.77
C LEU A 25 3.47 -11.51 4.16
N VAL A 26 2.84 -10.78 3.23
CA VAL A 26 1.66 -11.27 2.51
C VAL A 26 2.01 -12.46 1.63
N ALA A 27 3.13 -12.39 0.90
CA ALA A 27 3.62 -13.48 0.06
C ALA A 27 3.86 -14.76 0.88
N ASP A 28 4.53 -14.65 2.02
CA ASP A 28 4.80 -15.76 2.92
C ASP A 28 3.50 -16.35 3.51
N ALA A 29 2.54 -15.50 3.90
CA ALA A 29 1.28 -15.95 4.48
C ALA A 29 0.36 -16.65 3.47
N THR A 30 0.43 -16.26 2.20
CA THR A 30 -0.49 -16.72 1.15
C THR A 30 0.13 -17.69 0.16
N HIS A 31 1.46 -17.86 0.20
CA HIS A 31 2.28 -18.55 -0.79
C HIS A 31 2.12 -18.01 -2.22
N LEU A 32 1.69 -16.75 -2.36
CA LEU A 32 1.62 -16.06 -3.64
C LEU A 32 2.98 -15.48 -4.03
N ALA A 33 3.19 -15.31 -5.33
CA ALA A 33 4.32 -14.53 -5.82
C ALA A 33 4.12 -13.06 -5.43
N ARG A 34 5.22 -12.33 -5.25
CA ARG A 34 5.16 -10.89 -4.92
C ARG A 34 4.47 -10.12 -6.05
N GLU A 35 4.72 -10.55 -7.28
CA GLU A 35 4.11 -10.02 -8.50
C GLU A 35 2.58 -10.17 -8.47
N ASP A 36 2.05 -11.34 -8.07
CA ASP A 36 0.59 -11.56 -7.99
C ASP A 36 -0.09 -10.64 -6.97
N ILE A 37 0.61 -10.32 -5.88
CA ILE A 37 0.12 -9.41 -4.84
C ILE A 37 0.11 -7.96 -5.34
N VAL A 38 1.18 -7.53 -6.03
CA VAL A 38 1.25 -6.21 -6.63
C VAL A 38 0.18 -6.07 -7.71
N ASP A 39 0.05 -7.04 -8.60
CA ASP A 39 -0.98 -7.07 -9.64
C ASP A 39 -2.39 -6.98 -9.05
N LEU A 40 -2.65 -7.71 -7.95
CA LEU A 40 -3.91 -7.59 -7.22
C LEU A 40 -4.15 -6.15 -6.73
N LEU A 41 -3.15 -5.54 -6.08
CA LEU A 41 -3.27 -4.17 -5.55
C LEU A 41 -3.50 -3.14 -6.66
N GLU A 42 -2.87 -3.32 -7.82
CA GLU A 42 -3.08 -2.44 -8.98
C GLU A 42 -4.52 -2.50 -9.53
N HIS A 43 -5.20 -3.63 -9.36
CA HIS A 43 -6.56 -3.84 -9.84
C HIS A 43 -7.62 -3.80 -8.73
N MET A 44 -7.22 -3.53 -7.49
CA MET A 44 -8.09 -3.54 -6.33
C MET A 44 -8.15 -2.18 -5.64
N HIS A 45 -9.25 -1.48 -5.89
CA HIS A 45 -9.59 -0.25 -5.19
C HIS A 45 -10.67 -0.51 -4.16
N VAL A 46 -10.44 -0.07 -2.91
CA VAL A 46 -11.44 -0.15 -1.84
C VAL A 46 -11.42 1.12 -0.98
N ASP A 47 -12.61 1.60 -0.65
CA ASP A 47 -12.76 2.78 0.22
C ASP A 47 -12.41 2.45 1.69
N ARG A 48 -12.60 1.19 2.10
CA ARG A 48 -12.44 0.74 3.49
C ARG A 48 -11.79 -0.63 3.56
N VAL A 49 -11.00 -0.85 4.61
CA VAL A 49 -10.38 -2.15 4.90
C VAL A 49 -11.41 -3.29 4.97
N ALA A 50 -12.61 -3.00 5.47
CA ALA A 50 -13.71 -3.98 5.54
C ALA A 50 -14.16 -4.51 4.16
N ASP A 51 -13.89 -3.76 3.10
CA ASP A 51 -14.29 -4.11 1.73
C ASP A 51 -13.24 -4.99 1.03
N LEU A 52 -12.05 -5.20 1.62
CA LEU A 52 -11.00 -6.07 1.06
C LEU A 52 -11.46 -7.51 0.92
N LYS A 53 -11.95 -8.11 2.01
CA LYS A 53 -12.40 -9.51 2.04
C LYS A 53 -13.49 -9.82 1.01
N PRO A 54 -14.63 -9.07 0.95
CA PRO A 54 -15.65 -9.33 -0.06
C PRO A 54 -15.14 -9.10 -1.49
N THR A 55 -14.24 -8.14 -1.70
CA THR A 55 -13.63 -7.89 -3.02
C THR A 55 -12.77 -9.07 -3.47
N ILE A 56 -11.88 -9.56 -2.60
CA ILE A 56 -11.00 -10.70 -2.89
C ILE A 56 -11.80 -11.99 -3.02
N MET A 57 -12.83 -12.22 -2.18
CA MET A 57 -13.73 -13.37 -2.32
C MET A 57 -14.52 -13.37 -3.63
N GLY A 58 -14.77 -12.19 -4.22
CA GLY A 58 -15.36 -12.08 -5.54
C GLY A 58 -14.44 -12.56 -6.68
N MET A 59 -13.14 -12.71 -6.41
CA MET A 59 -12.13 -13.14 -7.38
C MET A 59 -11.88 -14.64 -7.23
N SER A 60 -12.40 -15.44 -8.18
CA SER A 60 -12.28 -16.91 -8.13
C SER A 60 -10.84 -17.43 -8.09
N GLN A 61 -9.87 -16.65 -8.56
CA GLN A 61 -8.45 -17.00 -8.53
C GLN A 61 -7.84 -17.05 -7.12
N PHE A 62 -8.48 -16.43 -6.13
CA PHE A 62 -8.02 -16.41 -4.74
C PHE A 62 -8.92 -17.22 -3.82
N ASP A 63 -9.79 -18.07 -4.39
CA ASP A 63 -10.63 -18.98 -3.61
C ASP A 63 -9.75 -19.94 -2.79
N GLY A 64 -10.04 -20.05 -1.49
CA GLY A 64 -9.22 -20.80 -0.53
C GLY A 64 -8.07 -20.04 0.14
N ILE A 65 -7.68 -18.85 -0.36
CA ILE A 65 -6.68 -17.98 0.29
C ILE A 65 -7.18 -16.55 0.52
N ALA A 66 -8.45 -16.25 0.20
CA ALA A 66 -9.03 -14.92 0.32
C ALA A 66 -8.92 -14.32 1.74
N GLU A 67 -9.02 -15.15 2.78
CA GLU A 67 -8.89 -14.71 4.18
C GLU A 67 -7.46 -14.31 4.57
N PRO A 68 -6.43 -15.18 4.45
CA PRO A 68 -5.05 -14.76 4.74
C PRO A 68 -4.58 -13.62 3.81
N LEU A 69 -5.08 -13.56 2.57
CA LEU A 69 -4.76 -12.49 1.63
C LEU A 69 -5.40 -11.15 2.04
N SER A 70 -6.69 -11.15 2.42
CA SER A 70 -7.35 -9.92 2.90
C SER A 70 -6.72 -9.40 4.18
N ASP A 71 -6.36 -10.30 5.10
CA ASP A 71 -5.74 -9.92 6.38
C ASP A 71 -4.33 -9.39 6.17
N GLY A 72 -3.55 -10.01 5.28
CA GLY A 72 -2.22 -9.55 4.90
C GLY A 72 -2.25 -8.16 4.27
N ILE A 73 -3.14 -7.94 3.30
CA ILE A 73 -3.30 -6.63 2.65
C ILE A 73 -3.83 -5.58 3.64
N ALA A 74 -4.75 -5.94 4.53
CA ALA A 74 -5.22 -5.05 5.60
C ALA A 74 -4.07 -4.63 6.51
N GLY A 75 -3.18 -5.55 6.90
CA GLY A 75 -1.99 -5.26 7.69
C GLY A 75 -1.02 -4.32 6.97
N MET A 76 -0.79 -4.55 5.67
CA MET A 76 0.03 -3.65 4.84
C MET A 76 -0.57 -2.23 4.79
N ILE A 77 -1.87 -2.11 4.51
CA ILE A 77 -2.56 -0.82 4.45
C ILE A 77 -2.48 -0.11 5.80
N HIS A 78 -2.65 -0.83 6.90
CA HIS A 78 -2.51 -0.27 8.24
C HIS A 78 -1.10 0.29 8.48
N ASN A 79 -0.05 -0.48 8.17
CA ASN A 79 1.34 -0.03 8.31
C ASN A 79 1.63 1.21 7.45
N LEU A 80 1.14 1.24 6.22
CA LEU A 80 1.26 2.38 5.32
C LEU A 80 0.51 3.60 5.86
N ALA A 81 -0.69 3.44 6.41
CA ALA A 81 -1.47 4.51 7.04
C ALA A 81 -0.87 5.02 8.37
N GLU A 82 0.00 4.25 9.02
CA GLU A 82 0.77 4.74 10.17
C GLU A 82 2.04 5.48 9.73
N ALA A 83 2.68 5.01 8.66
CA ALA A 83 3.89 5.63 8.09
C ALA A 83 3.58 6.87 7.24
N THR A 84 2.37 6.96 6.72
CA THR A 84 1.85 8.03 5.88
C THR A 84 0.53 8.52 6.45
N ASP A 85 0.24 9.81 6.40
CA ASP A 85 -1.08 10.32 6.84
C ASP A 85 -2.17 10.07 5.78
N LEU A 86 -2.23 8.87 5.22
CA LEU A 86 -3.17 8.45 4.18
C LEU A 86 -4.16 7.42 4.73
N ASP A 87 -5.39 7.46 4.24
CA ASP A 87 -6.39 6.43 4.54
C ASP A 87 -6.39 5.28 3.49
N THR A 88 -7.28 4.29 3.67
CA THR A 88 -7.39 3.13 2.79
C THR A 88 -7.73 3.50 1.34
N ASP A 89 -8.64 4.46 1.15
CA ASP A 89 -9.03 4.94 -0.17
C ASP A 89 -7.82 5.55 -0.87
N GLU A 90 -7.12 6.45 -0.18
CA GLU A 90 -5.93 7.12 -0.71
C GLU A 90 -4.80 6.14 -1.03
N ILE A 91 -4.54 5.16 -0.15
CA ILE A 91 -3.50 4.14 -0.35
C ILE A 91 -3.83 3.26 -1.54
N THR A 92 -5.03 2.66 -1.59
CA THR A 92 -5.40 1.77 -2.70
C THR A 92 -5.54 2.52 -4.03
N SER A 93 -5.96 3.78 -3.99
CA SER A 93 -5.93 4.68 -5.15
C SER A 93 -4.51 4.83 -5.71
N VAL A 94 -3.47 4.95 -4.87
CA VAL A 94 -2.08 5.04 -5.35
C VAL A 94 -1.65 3.80 -6.12
N PHE A 95 -2.03 2.60 -5.66
CA PHE A 95 -1.76 1.36 -6.38
C PHE A 95 -2.52 1.30 -7.71
N CYS A 96 -3.77 1.75 -7.76
CA CYS A 96 -4.57 1.74 -8.99
C CYS A 96 -4.21 2.84 -10.02
N GLU A 97 -3.45 3.87 -9.65
CA GLU A 97 -3.15 5.01 -10.53
C GLU A 97 -2.28 4.62 -11.75
N LYS A 98 -1.49 3.54 -11.69
CA LYS A 98 -0.70 3.05 -12.82
C LYS A 98 -0.43 1.55 -12.66
N CYS A 99 -0.84 0.77 -13.64
CA CYS A 99 -0.47 -0.64 -13.76
C CYS A 99 1.02 -0.80 -14.14
N ASP A 100 1.61 -1.92 -13.76
CA ASP A 100 3.04 -2.24 -13.89
C ASP A 100 3.93 -1.19 -13.20
N ALA A 101 3.48 -0.62 -12.08
CA ALA A 101 4.26 0.32 -11.31
C ALA A 101 5.30 -0.44 -10.46
N GLY A 102 6.58 -0.09 -10.63
CA GLY A 102 7.61 -0.58 -9.71
C GLY A 102 7.37 -0.07 -8.28
N LEU A 103 7.88 -0.78 -7.27
CA LEU A 103 7.75 -0.37 -5.87
C LEU A 103 8.27 1.07 -5.62
N ASP A 104 9.36 1.47 -6.28
CA ASP A 104 9.88 2.84 -6.21
C ASP A 104 8.87 3.89 -6.70
N ASP A 105 8.11 3.59 -7.77
CA ASP A 105 7.07 4.48 -8.31
C ASP A 105 5.93 4.60 -7.29
N VAL A 106 5.48 3.48 -6.71
CA VAL A 106 4.43 3.43 -5.69
C VAL A 106 4.82 4.22 -4.45
N VAL A 107 6.04 4.00 -3.94
CA VAL A 107 6.58 4.69 -2.75
C VAL A 107 6.66 6.19 -2.99
N THR A 108 7.12 6.60 -4.18
CA THR A 108 7.19 8.02 -4.55
C THR A 108 5.81 8.67 -4.50
N ARG A 109 4.78 8.00 -5.05
CA ARG A 109 3.41 8.51 -5.05
C ARG A 109 2.76 8.53 -3.68
N LEU A 110 2.94 7.47 -2.88
CA LEU A 110 2.48 7.46 -1.47
C LEU A 110 3.07 8.66 -0.72
N ARG A 111 4.34 8.97 -0.95
CA ARG A 111 5.00 10.13 -0.33
C ARG A 111 4.47 11.46 -0.84
N GLU A 112 4.28 11.62 -2.14
CA GLU A 112 3.72 12.84 -2.76
C GLU A 112 2.28 13.10 -2.29
N LYS A 113 1.46 12.05 -2.21
CA LYS A 113 0.07 12.14 -1.74
C LYS A 113 0.03 12.46 -0.25
N SER A 114 0.85 11.81 0.57
CA SER A 114 0.96 12.14 2.00
C SER A 114 1.40 13.59 2.24
N ARG A 115 2.36 14.11 1.47
CA ARG A 115 2.78 15.53 1.55
C ARG A 115 1.65 16.47 1.19
N SER A 116 0.92 16.16 0.12
CA SER A 116 -0.23 16.94 -0.33
C SER A 116 -1.33 16.95 0.74
N ASN A 117 -1.60 15.80 1.37
CA ASN A 117 -2.61 15.69 2.41
C ASN A 117 -2.25 16.52 3.67
N ARG A 118 -0.99 16.48 4.11
CA ARG A 118 -0.50 17.33 5.22
C ARG A 118 -0.67 18.82 4.96
N TRP A 119 -0.43 19.28 3.73
CA TRP A 119 -0.63 20.69 3.38
C TRP A 119 -2.09 21.07 3.30
N ASN A 120 -2.96 20.15 2.87
CA ASN A 120 -4.38 20.39 2.81
C ASN A 120 -4.99 20.47 4.22
N LEU A 121 -4.55 19.62 5.16
CA LEU A 121 -4.96 19.64 6.56
C LEU A 121 -4.41 20.84 7.34
N ALA A 122 -3.25 21.38 6.95
CA ALA A 122 -2.67 22.57 7.57
C ALA A 122 -3.24 23.90 7.02
N ALA A 123 -4.02 23.84 5.94
CA ALA A 123 -4.65 25.01 5.31
C ALA A 123 -6.11 25.26 5.76
N VAL A 124 -6.61 24.46 6.72
CA VAL A 124 -7.96 24.56 7.32
C VAL A 124 -7.84 24.98 8.78
#